data_AF-A0A835UX98-F1
#
_entry.id   AF-A0A835UX98-F1
#
_cell.length_a   1.000
_cell.length_b   1.000
_cell.length_c   1.000
_cell.angle_alpha   90.00
_cell.angle_beta   90.00
_cell.angle_gamma   90.00
#
_symmetry.space_group_name_H-M   'P 1'
#
loop_
_entity.id
_entity.type
_entity.pdbx_description
1 polymer ?
#
loop_
_entity_poly.entity_id
_entity_poly.type
_entity_poly.pdbx_seq_one_letter_code
_entity_poly.pdbx_strand_id
1 'polypeptide(L)'
;MYQLSKNVGCHCFECGIRIVNDYWSDQARDQPPDFSNYRQGRWLWRAPSLSLSESVSMATPTASISSKPNIKGYRYDGAFGLAFRQSSGRGLSSSTAVQIAIRRTPNTCRRLEVKAVGNVFGNIFKVATYGESHGGGVGCTISGCPPRLPLCEADMQVELDRRRPGQSRITTPRKETDTCKILSGTFEGVTTGTPIHVFVPNTDQRGHDYSEMSIAYRPSHADATYDFKYGLRSVQGGGRSSARETIGRVAAGAVAKKILRMKAGVEILAYVSKVHTIELPEGLVDYNTVTLDQIESNIVRCPDPEYAQRMIDAIDSVRVKGDSVGGVVTCIARNVPRGLGSPVFDKLEADFAKAMMSLPATKGFEIGSGFAGTNLMGSEHNDEFYPDETGQIRTRTNRSGGIQGGISNGETIYMRIAFKPTSTIGKKQNTVTRNREEIELIARGRHDPCVVPRAVPMVEAMAALVLVDQLMAHVAQCELFPLNSDLQYSVGNAVENSLVTPNVEAASSSC
;
A
#
# COMPACT_ATOMS: atom_id res chain seq x y z
N MET A 1 31.94 56.90 -11.17
CA MET A 1 33.21 57.15 -10.46
C MET A 1 33.54 55.86 -9.74
N TYR A 2 34.54 55.02 -10.01
CA TYR A 2 35.84 54.99 -10.71
C TYR A 2 35.92 53.53 -11.26
N GLN A 3 36.07 53.17 -12.55
CA GLN A 3 37.26 53.11 -13.44
C GLN A 3 38.58 52.77 -12.71
N LEU A 4 39.34 51.70 -12.98
CA LEU A 4 39.97 51.20 -14.24
C LEU A 4 40.47 49.73 -14.04
N SER A 5 40.21 48.77 -14.96
CA SER A 5 41.04 48.28 -16.10
C SER A 5 42.26 47.39 -15.70
N LYS A 6 42.55 46.21 -16.26
CA LYS A 6 42.81 45.87 -17.68
C LYS A 6 42.92 44.33 -17.90
N ASN A 7 42.36 43.86 -19.03
CA ASN A 7 42.89 42.96 -20.09
C ASN A 7 43.55 41.60 -19.77
N VAL A 8 43.51 40.52 -20.58
CA VAL A 8 42.93 40.10 -21.89
C VAL A 8 43.22 38.58 -21.99
N GLY A 9 42.40 37.77 -22.68
CA GLY A 9 42.87 36.50 -23.26
C GLY A 9 41.79 35.43 -23.52
N CYS A 10 41.18 35.45 -24.70
CA CYS A 10 40.43 34.31 -25.26
C CYS A 10 41.40 33.23 -25.78
N HIS A 11 41.10 31.95 -25.56
CA HIS A 11 41.37 30.88 -26.52
C HIS A 11 40.45 29.68 -26.29
N CYS A 12 39.72 29.31 -27.34
CA CYS A 12 39.00 28.04 -27.48
C CYS A 12 39.99 26.87 -27.49
N PHE A 13 39.64 25.75 -26.84
CA PHE A 13 40.12 24.43 -27.23
C PHE A 13 39.03 23.37 -26.95
N GLU A 14 38.62 22.69 -28.03
CA GLU A 14 37.94 21.40 -28.01
C GLU A 14 38.83 20.36 -27.31
N CYS A 15 38.22 19.48 -26.50
CA CYS A 15 38.89 18.27 -26.06
C CYS A 15 37.92 17.09 -26.17
N GLY A 16 38.09 16.34 -27.27
CA GLY A 16 37.52 15.02 -27.45
C GLY A 16 38.33 14.00 -26.65
N ILE A 17 37.65 13.20 -25.83
CA ILE A 17 38.25 12.07 -25.14
C ILE A 17 38.02 10.82 -25.99
N ARG A 18 39.09 10.34 -26.63
CA ARG A 18 39.22 8.99 -27.18
C ARG A 18 39.59 8.04 -26.05
N ILE A 19 38.81 6.98 -25.90
CA ILE A 19 39.11 5.84 -25.04
C ILE A 19 40.18 4.98 -25.75
N VAL A 20 41.30 4.75 -25.06
CA VAL A 20 42.36 3.82 -25.48
C VAL A 20 42.12 2.49 -24.76
N ASN A 21 41.85 1.44 -25.53
CA ASN A 21 42.04 0.05 -25.14
C ASN A 21 43.52 -0.30 -25.37
N ASP A 22 44.15 -1.01 -24.43
CA ASP A 22 44.86 -2.26 -24.73
C ASP A 22 45.53 -2.89 -23.49
N TYR A 23 45.66 -4.23 -23.59
CA TYR A 23 46.40 -5.20 -22.77
C TYR A 23 45.79 -5.67 -21.44
N TRP A 24 45.16 -6.85 -21.49
CA TRP A 24 45.67 -8.10 -20.87
C TRP A 24 45.01 -9.32 -21.59
N SER A 25 45.81 -10.06 -22.35
CA SER A 25 45.62 -11.47 -22.74
C SER A 25 46.05 -12.36 -21.54
N ASP A 26 45.67 -13.62 -21.31
CA ASP A 26 45.19 -14.68 -22.18
C ASP A 26 44.73 -15.89 -21.32
N GLN A 27 43.99 -16.82 -21.94
CA GLN A 27 43.64 -18.21 -21.52
C GLN A 27 42.44 -18.46 -20.58
N ALA A 28 41.31 -18.89 -21.14
CA ALA A 28 40.95 -20.31 -21.32
C ALA A 28 39.58 -20.42 -22.00
N ARG A 29 39.45 -21.40 -22.90
CA ARG A 29 38.36 -21.63 -23.85
C ARG A 29 37.19 -22.36 -23.20
N ASP A 30 35.96 -22.00 -23.57
CA ASP A 30 34.88 -22.94 -23.89
C ASP A 30 33.75 -22.22 -24.67
N GLN A 31 33.18 -22.92 -25.66
CA GLN A 31 32.38 -22.38 -26.76
C GLN A 31 30.97 -21.88 -26.38
N PRO A 32 30.41 -20.85 -27.05
CA PRO A 32 28.98 -20.59 -27.05
C PRO A 32 28.27 -21.32 -28.22
N PRO A 33 27.00 -21.76 -28.07
CA PRO A 33 26.29 -22.46 -29.11
C PRO A 33 25.80 -21.53 -30.24
N ASP A 34 25.85 -22.09 -31.45
CA ASP A 34 25.47 -21.54 -32.74
C ASP A 34 23.95 -21.26 -32.84
N PHE A 35 23.60 -19.99 -33.08
CA PHE A 35 22.24 -19.55 -33.43
C PHE A 35 22.13 -19.28 -34.94
N SER A 36 22.20 -20.34 -35.74
CA SER A 36 21.92 -20.26 -37.17
C SER A 36 20.94 -21.34 -37.61
N ASN A 37 19.67 -21.27 -37.16
CA ASN A 37 18.53 -21.88 -37.86
C ASN A 37 17.18 -21.42 -37.26
N TYR A 38 16.66 -20.27 -37.70
CA TYR A 38 15.23 -20.01 -37.66
C TYR A 38 14.78 -19.40 -38.99
N ARG A 39 14.50 -20.29 -39.95
CA ARG A 39 13.71 -19.96 -41.14
C ARG A 39 12.25 -19.77 -40.75
N GLN A 40 11.64 -18.82 -41.44
CA GLN A 40 10.24 -18.39 -41.38
C GLN A 40 9.25 -19.57 -41.36
N GLY A 41 8.43 -19.64 -40.30
CA GLY A 41 7.26 -20.50 -40.23
C GLY A 41 6.02 -19.68 -39.86
N ARG A 42 5.14 -19.45 -40.83
CA ARG A 42 3.80 -18.88 -40.63
C ARG A 42 2.95 -19.89 -39.86
N TRP A 43 2.48 -19.53 -38.67
CA TRP A 43 1.45 -20.30 -37.96
C TRP A 43 0.07 -19.75 -38.28
N LEU A 44 -0.61 -20.39 -39.23
CA LEU A 44 -2.04 -20.28 -39.47
C LEU A 44 -2.77 -21.08 -38.39
N TRP A 45 -3.52 -20.40 -37.53
CA TRP A 45 -4.48 -21.07 -36.64
C TRP A 45 -5.72 -21.49 -37.44
N ARG A 46 -5.87 -22.79 -37.68
CA ARG A 46 -7.14 -23.42 -38.05
C ARG A 46 -7.80 -23.97 -36.79
N ALA A 47 -9.01 -23.51 -36.49
CA ALA A 47 -9.88 -24.12 -35.48
C ALA A 47 -10.45 -25.45 -36.02
N PRO A 48 -10.47 -26.54 -35.25
CA PRO A 48 -11.25 -27.71 -35.60
C PRO A 48 -12.67 -27.56 -35.04
N SER A 49 -13.64 -27.61 -35.95
CA SER A 49 -15.05 -27.92 -35.69
C SER A 49 -15.18 -29.41 -35.39
N LEU A 50 -15.77 -29.78 -34.25
CA LEU A 50 -16.29 -31.13 -34.03
C LEU A 50 -17.60 -31.09 -33.25
N SER A 51 -18.45 -32.02 -33.64
CA SER A 51 -19.89 -32.11 -33.49
C SER A 51 -20.35 -32.75 -32.17
N LEU A 52 -21.62 -32.47 -31.87
CA LEU A 52 -22.48 -33.05 -30.83
C LEU A 52 -22.42 -34.58 -30.73
N SER A 53 -22.35 -35.09 -29.50
CA SER A 53 -23.37 -35.99 -28.90
C SER A 53 -22.91 -36.43 -27.50
N GLU A 54 -23.71 -36.15 -26.46
CA GLU A 54 -24.23 -37.16 -25.52
C GLU A 54 -24.90 -36.50 -24.31
N SER A 55 -26.05 -37.05 -23.98
CA SER A 55 -26.99 -36.71 -22.93
C SER A 55 -26.60 -37.32 -21.59
N VAL A 56 -26.68 -36.57 -20.48
CA VAL A 56 -27.11 -37.11 -19.17
C VAL A 56 -27.78 -35.98 -18.36
N SER A 57 -28.92 -36.31 -17.76
CA SER A 57 -29.76 -35.47 -16.90
C SER A 57 -29.10 -35.18 -15.55
N MET A 58 -29.41 -34.05 -14.91
CA MET A 58 -29.81 -34.02 -13.49
C MET A 58 -30.46 -32.68 -13.12
N ALA A 59 -31.40 -32.82 -12.17
CA ALA A 59 -32.43 -31.90 -11.70
C ALA A 59 -31.97 -30.51 -11.23
N THR A 60 -32.80 -29.51 -11.50
CA THR A 60 -32.89 -28.25 -10.75
C THR A 60 -34.24 -28.17 -10.02
N PRO A 61 -34.29 -27.77 -8.75
CA PRO A 61 -35.55 -27.54 -8.06
C PRO A 61 -36.10 -26.15 -8.40
N THR A 62 -37.39 -26.13 -8.73
CA THR A 62 -38.24 -24.94 -8.87
C THR A 62 -38.60 -24.38 -7.49
N ALA A 63 -38.56 -23.06 -7.36
CA ALA A 63 -39.30 -22.33 -6.33
C ALA A 63 -39.93 -21.09 -6.97
N SER A 64 -41.25 -21.08 -6.93
CA SER A 64 -42.18 -20.05 -7.37
C SER A 64 -42.46 -19.04 -6.24
N ILE A 65 -42.82 -17.80 -6.61
CA ILE A 65 -43.73 -16.86 -5.90
C ILE A 65 -43.85 -15.62 -6.82
N SER A 66 -44.96 -15.50 -7.57
CA SER A 66 -46.13 -14.65 -7.29
C SER A 66 -45.92 -13.16 -7.61
N SER A 67 -46.56 -12.69 -8.68
CA SER A 67 -46.81 -11.28 -8.98
C SER A 67 -48.31 -11.09 -9.26
N LYS A 68 -48.98 -10.23 -8.48
CA LYS A 68 -50.30 -9.65 -8.81
C LYS A 68 -50.13 -8.29 -9.49
N PRO A 69 -51.05 -7.87 -10.37
CA PRO A 69 -50.94 -6.65 -11.18
C PRO A 69 -51.79 -5.47 -10.66
N ASN A 70 -51.37 -4.25 -10.99
CA ASN A 70 -52.14 -2.98 -11.10
C ASN A 70 -51.08 -1.85 -11.31
N ILE A 71 -51.23 -0.73 -12.02
CA ILE A 71 -52.29 -0.08 -12.82
C ILE A 71 -51.60 1.08 -13.58
N LYS A 72 -52.09 1.39 -14.79
CA LYS A 72 -52.06 2.66 -15.57
C LYS A 72 -50.74 3.42 -15.82
N GLY A 73 -50.41 3.57 -17.12
CA GLY A 73 -49.58 4.63 -17.68
C GLY A 73 -50.12 5.03 -19.06
N TYR A 74 -50.28 6.34 -19.28
CA TYR A 74 -51.05 7.00 -20.34
C TYR A 74 -50.49 6.82 -21.76
N ARG A 75 -51.39 6.73 -22.76
CA ARG A 75 -51.14 6.96 -24.19
C ARG A 75 -51.37 8.43 -24.53
N TYR A 76 -50.54 8.98 -25.42
CA TYR A 76 -50.88 10.12 -26.26
C TYR A 76 -50.46 9.78 -27.70
N ASP A 77 -51.46 9.48 -28.53
CA ASP A 77 -51.35 9.49 -29.99
C ASP A 77 -51.94 10.81 -30.48
N GLY A 78 -51.24 11.50 -31.38
CA GLY A 78 -51.73 12.69 -32.07
C GLY A 78 -50.84 12.99 -33.26
N ALA A 79 -51.39 12.77 -34.45
CA ALA A 79 -50.67 12.66 -35.70
C ALA A 79 -50.91 13.85 -36.66
N PHE A 80 -50.06 13.90 -37.69
CA PHE A 80 -50.22 14.51 -39.02
C PHE A 80 -50.04 16.03 -39.23
N GLY A 81 -49.19 16.33 -40.22
CA GLY A 81 -49.05 17.64 -40.88
C GLY A 81 -47.97 17.62 -41.97
N LEU A 82 -48.23 16.92 -43.08
CA LEU A 82 -47.45 16.93 -44.33
C LEU A 82 -47.59 18.27 -45.05
N ALA A 83 -46.50 18.80 -45.60
CA ALA A 83 -46.55 19.76 -46.71
C ALA A 83 -45.30 19.64 -47.61
N PHE A 84 -45.41 18.80 -48.65
CA PHE A 84 -44.59 18.90 -49.86
C PHE A 84 -45.23 19.93 -50.79
N ARG A 85 -44.43 20.84 -51.34
CA ARG A 85 -44.80 21.66 -52.50
C ARG A 85 -43.81 21.39 -53.62
N GLN A 86 -44.30 20.83 -54.72
CA GLN A 86 -43.59 20.75 -56.00
C GLN A 86 -44.01 21.93 -56.89
N SER A 87 -43.05 22.56 -57.55
CA SER A 87 -43.26 23.17 -58.86
C SER A 87 -41.96 23.13 -59.67
N SER A 88 -42.07 22.56 -60.88
CA SER A 88 -41.19 22.58 -62.05
C SER A 88 -40.64 23.97 -62.38
N GLY A 89 -39.54 24.20 -63.10
CA GLY A 89 -38.62 23.39 -63.90
C GLY A 89 -37.90 24.34 -64.88
N ARG A 90 -36.58 24.18 -65.05
CA ARG A 90 -35.62 24.76 -66.04
C ARG A 90 -34.26 24.67 -65.32
N GLY A 91 -33.22 23.98 -65.76
CA GLY A 91 -32.74 23.64 -67.08
C GLY A 91 -31.22 23.88 -67.02
N LEU A 92 -30.45 22.93 -67.55
CA LEU A 92 -29.01 22.99 -67.83
C LEU A 92 -28.00 22.72 -66.69
N SER A 93 -27.27 21.62 -66.91
CA SER A 93 -25.80 21.55 -66.94
C SER A 93 -25.02 21.86 -65.66
N SER A 94 -24.63 20.81 -64.94
CA SER A 94 -23.22 20.37 -64.97
C SER A 94 -23.08 19.06 -64.21
N SER A 95 -22.46 18.09 -64.86
CA SER A 95 -21.93 16.90 -64.22
C SER A 95 -20.80 17.31 -63.27
N THR A 96 -21.16 17.62 -62.03
CA THR A 96 -20.17 17.70 -60.95
C THR A 96 -20.35 16.41 -60.16
N ALA A 97 -19.49 15.42 -60.43
CA ALA A 97 -19.40 14.25 -59.57
C ALA A 97 -19.04 14.75 -58.17
N VAL A 98 -20.01 14.75 -57.26
CA VAL A 98 -19.76 15.01 -55.84
C VAL A 98 -18.91 13.85 -55.35
N GLN A 99 -17.59 14.06 -55.28
CA GLN A 99 -16.73 13.19 -54.50
C GLN A 99 -17.11 13.40 -53.04
N ILE A 100 -17.96 12.52 -52.51
CA ILE A 100 -18.13 12.36 -51.08
C ILE A 100 -16.80 11.81 -50.57
N ALA A 101 -15.92 12.71 -50.16
CA ALA A 101 -14.77 12.34 -49.36
C ALA A 101 -15.33 11.80 -48.03
N ILE A 102 -15.51 10.48 -47.95
CA ILE A 102 -15.65 9.80 -46.67
C ILE A 102 -14.33 10.06 -45.95
N ARG A 103 -14.27 11.13 -45.15
CA ARG A 103 -13.25 11.30 -44.15
C ARG A 103 -13.37 10.07 -43.26
N ARG A 104 -12.54 9.06 -43.53
CA ARG A 104 -12.19 8.06 -42.53
C ARG A 104 -11.57 8.87 -41.41
N THR A 105 -12.37 9.22 -40.42
CA THR A 105 -11.85 9.60 -39.12
C THR A 105 -10.83 8.52 -38.78
N PRO A 106 -9.56 8.85 -38.53
CA PRO A 106 -8.63 7.85 -38.04
C PRO A 106 -9.31 7.32 -36.78
N ASN A 107 -9.65 6.03 -36.78
CA ASN A 107 -10.07 5.33 -35.58
C ASN A 107 -9.05 5.75 -34.53
N THR A 108 -9.47 6.60 -33.59
CA THR A 108 -8.68 6.88 -32.43
C THR A 108 -8.51 5.52 -31.80
N CYS A 109 -7.32 4.93 -32.00
CA CYS A 109 -6.93 3.72 -31.33
C CYS A 109 -7.07 4.10 -29.86
N ARG A 110 -8.18 3.68 -29.24
CA ARG A 110 -8.43 3.90 -27.82
C ARG A 110 -7.28 3.17 -27.16
N ARG A 111 -6.25 3.92 -26.78
CA ARG A 111 -5.12 3.42 -26.04
C ARG A 111 -5.73 2.88 -24.76
N LEU A 112 -5.86 1.56 -24.69
CA LEU A 112 -6.28 0.87 -23.49
C LEU A 112 -5.20 1.16 -22.44
N GLU A 113 -5.42 2.21 -21.67
CA GLU A 113 -4.58 2.50 -20.52
C GLU A 113 -5.03 1.54 -19.42
N VAL A 114 -4.21 0.52 -19.16
CA VAL A 114 -4.39 -0.37 -18.02
C VAL A 114 -4.04 0.43 -16.77
N LYS A 115 -5.06 1.04 -16.15
CA LYS A 115 -4.92 1.82 -14.90
C LYS A 115 -4.64 0.96 -13.66
N ALA A 116 -4.57 -0.36 -13.80
CA ALA A 116 -4.42 -1.28 -12.70
C ALA A 116 -2.95 -1.60 -12.42
N VAL A 117 -2.24 -0.69 -11.76
CA VAL A 117 -0.96 -1.02 -11.14
C VAL A 117 -1.11 -0.92 -9.63
N GLY A 118 -1.27 -2.07 -8.97
CA GLY A 118 -1.40 -2.18 -7.51
C GLY A 118 -0.08 -1.99 -6.75
N ASN A 119 0.85 -1.22 -7.32
CA ASN A 119 2.12 -0.86 -6.70
C ASN A 119 2.14 0.57 -6.14
N VAL A 120 1.11 1.38 -6.42
CA VAL A 120 0.94 2.75 -5.90
C VAL A 120 -0.19 2.79 -4.87
N PHE A 121 0.07 3.44 -3.74
CA PHE A 121 -0.90 3.74 -2.69
C PHE A 121 -1.03 5.26 -2.49
N GLY A 122 -2.24 5.76 -2.20
CA GLY A 122 -2.53 7.18 -2.00
C GLY A 122 -2.95 7.94 -3.28
N ASN A 123 -3.56 9.11 -3.09
CA ASN A 123 -4.10 9.97 -4.16
C ASN A 123 -3.31 11.27 -4.34
N ILE A 124 -2.80 11.86 -3.26
CA ILE A 124 -1.97 13.06 -3.25
C ILE A 124 -0.57 12.69 -2.77
N PHE A 125 -0.46 12.11 -1.58
CA PHE A 125 0.78 11.52 -1.05
C PHE A 125 0.91 10.10 -1.59
N LYS A 126 1.46 9.97 -2.80
CA LYS A 126 1.53 8.71 -3.54
C LYS A 126 2.82 7.96 -3.23
N VAL A 127 2.69 6.73 -2.78
CA VAL A 127 3.82 5.83 -2.53
C VAL A 127 3.81 4.71 -3.54
N ALA A 128 4.84 4.62 -4.38
CA ALA A 128 5.07 3.47 -5.24
C ALA A 128 6.20 2.61 -4.68
N THR A 129 5.93 1.36 -4.32
CA THR A 129 7.00 0.45 -3.87
C THR A 129 7.58 -0.35 -5.03
N TYR A 130 8.82 -0.80 -4.92
CA TYR A 130 9.49 -1.62 -5.94
C TYR A 130 10.45 -2.65 -5.31
N GLY A 131 10.92 -3.59 -6.14
CA GLY A 131 11.90 -4.61 -5.79
C GLY A 131 11.31 -5.92 -5.25
N GLU A 132 12.12 -6.97 -5.38
CA GLU A 132 11.88 -8.33 -4.92
C GLU A 132 12.76 -8.67 -3.72
N SER A 133 12.31 -9.61 -2.89
CA SER A 133 13.05 -10.02 -1.69
C SER A 133 14.47 -10.57 -1.93
N HIS A 134 14.75 -11.09 -3.12
CA HIS A 134 16.05 -11.61 -3.55
C HIS A 134 16.56 -10.88 -4.81
N GLY A 135 16.08 -9.66 -5.04
CA GLY A 135 16.64 -8.76 -6.07
C GLY A 135 17.83 -7.96 -5.52
N GLY A 136 18.35 -7.01 -6.29
CA GLY A 136 19.44 -6.13 -5.85
C GLY A 136 19.08 -5.21 -4.65
N GLY A 137 17.80 -4.97 -4.43
CA GLY A 137 17.28 -4.20 -3.30
C GLY A 137 15.78 -3.98 -3.41
N VAL A 138 15.20 -3.35 -2.39
CA VAL A 138 13.80 -2.91 -2.36
C VAL A 138 13.74 -1.43 -1.99
N GLY A 139 12.59 -0.81 -2.19
CA GLY A 139 12.44 0.59 -1.85
C GLY A 139 11.08 1.16 -2.22
N CYS A 140 11.03 2.49 -2.24
CA CYS A 140 9.85 3.23 -2.66
C CYS A 140 10.21 4.55 -3.34
N THR A 141 9.26 5.05 -4.11
CA THR A 141 9.19 6.45 -4.50
C THR A 141 7.99 7.10 -3.82
N ILE A 142 8.18 8.32 -3.32
CA ILE A 142 7.15 9.11 -2.64
C ILE A 142 6.94 10.37 -3.48
N SER A 143 5.75 10.52 -4.06
CA SER A 143 5.36 11.71 -4.82
C SER A 143 4.29 12.48 -4.06
N GLY A 144 4.31 13.81 -4.17
CA GLY A 144 3.40 14.69 -3.43
C GLY A 144 3.83 14.99 -1.99
N CYS A 145 5.04 14.58 -1.56
CA CYS A 145 5.59 15.07 -0.30
C CYS A 145 5.73 16.61 -0.35
N PRO A 146 5.22 17.37 0.64
CA PRO A 146 5.40 18.83 0.67
C PRO A 146 6.89 19.22 0.68
N PRO A 147 7.26 20.38 0.10
CA PRO A 147 8.61 20.92 0.19
C PRO A 147 8.89 21.48 1.59
N ARG A 148 10.18 21.63 1.92
CA ARG A 148 10.71 22.24 3.17
C ARG A 148 10.47 21.41 4.43
N LEU A 149 10.15 20.13 4.31
CA LEU A 149 10.17 19.20 5.45
C LEU A 149 11.63 18.83 5.74
N PRO A 150 12.18 19.07 6.94
CA PRO A 150 13.48 18.54 7.31
C PRO A 150 13.46 17.01 7.21
N LEU A 151 14.38 16.41 6.45
CA LEU A 151 14.39 14.98 6.21
C LEU A 151 15.81 14.46 5.96
N CYS A 152 16.20 13.42 6.69
CA CYS A 152 17.39 12.61 6.45
C CYS A 152 17.09 11.11 6.60
N GLU A 153 18.04 10.26 6.23
CA GLU A 153 17.93 8.80 6.36
C GLU A 153 17.65 8.36 7.80
N ALA A 154 18.21 9.06 8.79
CA ALA A 154 18.03 8.72 10.21
C ALA A 154 16.55 8.79 10.64
N ASP A 155 15.75 9.69 10.04
CA ASP A 155 14.32 9.79 10.31
C ASP A 155 13.56 8.51 9.90
N MET A 156 13.97 7.87 8.81
CA MET A 156 13.37 6.62 8.34
C MET A 156 13.98 5.39 9.03
N GLN A 157 15.26 5.46 9.38
CA GLN A 157 16.01 4.34 9.92
C GLN A 157 15.43 3.87 11.26
N VAL A 158 14.93 4.77 12.11
CA VAL A 158 14.28 4.40 13.39
C VAL A 158 13.11 3.43 13.16
N GLU A 159 12.26 3.71 12.18
CA GLU A 159 11.09 2.87 11.88
C GLU A 159 11.48 1.58 11.15
N LEU A 160 12.47 1.65 10.26
CA LEU A 160 13.02 0.46 9.58
C LEU A 160 13.69 -0.49 10.57
N ASP A 161 14.42 0.06 11.54
CA ASP A 161 15.07 -0.68 12.61
C ASP A 161 14.06 -1.38 13.51
N ARG A 162 12.87 -0.80 13.75
CA ARG A 162 11.76 -1.46 14.46
C ARG A 162 11.14 -2.59 13.65
N ARG A 163 11.11 -2.48 12.32
CA ARG A 163 10.51 -3.49 11.42
C ARG A 163 11.47 -4.65 11.08
N ARG A 164 12.78 -4.42 11.13
CA ARG A 164 13.85 -5.36 10.77
C ARG A 164 13.63 -6.78 11.33
N PRO A 165 13.90 -7.84 10.55
CA PRO A 165 13.93 -9.21 11.07
C PRO A 165 15.10 -9.45 12.05
N GLY A 166 15.03 -10.52 12.85
CA GLY A 166 16.16 -11.00 13.64
C GLY A 166 16.50 -10.18 14.89
N GLN A 167 15.55 -9.37 15.36
CA GLN A 167 15.70 -8.61 16.60
C GLN A 167 15.63 -9.49 17.85
N SER A 168 14.93 -10.62 17.78
CA SER A 168 14.67 -11.45 18.95
C SER A 168 14.43 -12.93 18.61
N ARG A 169 14.49 -13.79 19.63
CA ARG A 169 14.24 -15.23 19.51
C ARG A 169 12.82 -15.61 19.04
N ILE A 170 11.86 -14.69 19.16
CA ILE A 170 10.46 -14.92 18.74
C ILE A 170 10.19 -14.44 17.31
N THR A 171 11.23 -13.97 16.60
CA THR A 171 11.17 -13.57 15.20
C THR A 171 12.15 -14.40 14.36
N THR A 172 12.07 -14.25 13.03
CA THR A 172 12.95 -14.94 12.09
C THR A 172 14.42 -14.56 12.35
N PRO A 173 15.36 -15.51 12.42
CA PRO A 173 16.76 -15.24 12.72
C PRO A 173 17.58 -14.63 11.57
N ARG A 174 16.95 -13.94 10.60
CA ARG A 174 17.64 -13.24 9.51
C ARG A 174 18.25 -11.94 9.99
N LYS A 175 19.44 -11.58 9.50
CA LYS A 175 20.13 -10.35 9.88
C LYS A 175 20.26 -9.44 8.66
N GLU A 176 19.19 -8.71 8.37
CA GLU A 176 19.20 -7.64 7.37
C GLU A 176 19.36 -6.32 8.09
N THR A 177 20.24 -5.43 7.61
CA THR A 177 20.44 -4.13 8.27
C THR A 177 19.28 -3.17 8.02
N ASP A 178 18.54 -3.35 6.92
CA ASP A 178 17.48 -2.47 6.43
C ASP A 178 17.94 -1.01 6.31
N THR A 179 19.22 -0.78 5.99
CA THR A 179 19.81 0.55 5.85
C THR A 179 19.28 1.25 4.61
N CYS A 180 18.59 2.38 4.79
CA CYS A 180 18.06 3.17 3.67
C CYS A 180 19.03 4.23 3.17
N LYS A 181 18.88 4.58 1.89
CA LYS A 181 19.51 5.75 1.26
C LYS A 181 18.46 6.57 0.52
N ILE A 182 18.49 7.88 0.67
CA ILE A 182 17.68 8.82 -0.10
C ILE A 182 18.47 9.21 -1.36
N LEU A 183 17.94 8.87 -2.53
CA LEU A 183 18.59 9.09 -3.82
C LEU A 183 18.09 10.34 -4.56
N SER A 184 16.93 10.88 -4.16
CA SER A 184 16.35 12.10 -4.75
C SER A 184 15.31 12.73 -3.81
N GLY A 185 14.84 13.93 -4.14
CA GLY A 185 13.70 14.58 -3.47
C GLY A 185 14.08 15.36 -2.20
N THR A 186 15.38 15.41 -1.88
CA THR A 186 15.94 16.23 -0.80
C THR A 186 17.10 17.09 -1.33
N PHE A 187 17.29 18.25 -0.71
CA PHE A 187 18.41 19.16 -0.93
C PHE A 187 18.69 19.88 0.39
N GLU A 188 19.95 19.96 0.81
CA GLU A 188 20.36 20.62 2.07
C GLU A 188 19.53 20.20 3.30
N GLY A 189 19.23 18.89 3.42
CA GLY A 189 18.52 18.33 4.57
C GLY A 189 17.01 18.61 4.60
N VAL A 190 16.43 19.17 3.54
CA VAL A 190 14.98 19.38 3.41
C VAL A 190 14.41 18.76 2.14
N THR A 191 13.12 18.43 2.16
CA THR A 191 12.41 17.97 0.96
C THR A 191 12.24 19.10 -0.06
N THR A 192 12.33 18.77 -1.35
CA THR A 192 12.23 19.75 -2.44
C THR A 192 10.80 19.90 -2.97
N GLY A 193 9.87 19.04 -2.56
CA GLY A 193 8.53 18.92 -3.16
C GLY A 193 8.50 18.03 -4.41
N THR A 194 9.66 17.54 -4.87
CA THR A 194 9.77 16.58 -5.97
C THR A 194 9.83 15.14 -5.44
N PRO A 195 9.70 14.10 -6.31
CA PRO A 195 9.67 12.72 -5.84
C PRO A 195 10.92 12.31 -5.03
N ILE A 196 10.66 11.76 -3.84
CA ILE A 196 11.69 11.18 -2.97
C ILE A 196 11.88 9.73 -3.37
N HIS A 197 13.13 9.34 -3.65
CA HIS A 197 13.47 7.96 -3.98
C HIS A 197 14.27 7.35 -2.83
N VAL A 198 13.76 6.28 -2.24
CA VAL A 198 14.40 5.55 -1.13
C VAL A 198 14.81 4.17 -1.60
N PHE A 199 16.08 3.82 -1.41
CA PHE A 199 16.65 2.53 -1.77
C PHE A 199 17.21 1.81 -0.54
N VAL A 200 16.95 0.50 -0.43
CA VAL A 200 17.46 -0.40 0.62
C VAL A 200 18.04 -1.65 -0.05
N PRO A 201 19.36 -1.92 0.06
CA PRO A 201 19.95 -3.12 -0.50
C PRO A 201 19.50 -4.38 0.26
N ASN A 202 19.45 -5.52 -0.44
CA ASN A 202 19.24 -6.82 0.18
C ASN A 202 20.60 -7.48 0.46
N THR A 203 20.89 -7.82 1.73
CA THR A 203 22.25 -8.22 2.17
C THR A 203 22.38 -9.68 2.62
N ASP A 204 21.30 -10.33 3.09
CA ASP A 204 21.31 -11.74 3.56
C ASP A 204 20.57 -12.68 2.58
N GLN A 205 20.96 -12.63 1.30
CA GLN A 205 20.37 -13.49 0.28
C GLN A 205 21.07 -14.85 0.23
N ARG A 206 20.37 -15.91 0.67
CA ARG A 206 20.82 -17.30 0.53
C ARG A 206 19.91 -18.05 -0.42
N GLY A 207 20.25 -18.09 -1.70
CA GLY A 207 19.45 -18.77 -2.73
C GLY A 207 19.27 -20.27 -2.49
N HIS A 208 20.22 -20.93 -1.82
CA HIS A 208 20.23 -22.38 -1.62
C HIS A 208 19.20 -22.89 -0.61
N ASP A 209 18.68 -22.05 0.30
CA ASP A 209 17.69 -22.43 1.31
C ASP A 209 16.30 -22.74 0.68
N TYR A 210 16.13 -22.57 -0.65
CA TYR A 210 14.84 -22.61 -1.34
C TYR A 210 14.74 -23.63 -2.49
N SER A 211 15.74 -24.49 -2.70
CA SER A 211 15.76 -25.45 -3.82
C SER A 211 14.56 -26.41 -3.80
N GLU A 212 14.19 -26.96 -2.64
CA GLU A 212 13.00 -27.83 -2.49
C GLU A 212 11.68 -27.05 -2.66
N MET A 213 11.63 -25.78 -2.24
CA MET A 213 10.46 -24.89 -2.39
C MET A 213 10.24 -24.41 -3.83
N SER A 214 11.20 -24.63 -4.73
CA SER A 214 11.09 -24.28 -6.14
C SER A 214 10.11 -25.15 -6.92
N ILE A 215 9.90 -26.37 -6.44
CA ILE A 215 9.16 -27.41 -7.16
C ILE A 215 7.69 -27.43 -6.73
N ALA A 216 7.42 -27.15 -5.45
CA ALA A 216 6.09 -27.20 -4.86
C ALA A 216 5.44 -25.82 -4.68
N TYR A 217 4.11 -25.78 -4.66
CA TYR A 217 3.37 -24.63 -4.15
C TYR A 217 3.33 -24.69 -2.62
N ARG A 218 3.76 -23.63 -1.93
CA ARG A 218 3.65 -23.60 -0.46
C ARG A 218 2.19 -23.35 -0.08
N PRO A 219 1.59 -24.17 0.80
CA PRO A 219 0.23 -23.94 1.27
C PRO A 219 0.05 -22.52 1.81
N SER A 220 -1.06 -21.89 1.45
CA SER A 220 -1.42 -20.55 1.93
C SER A 220 -0.42 -19.41 1.57
N HIS A 221 0.52 -19.65 0.65
CA HIS A 221 1.35 -18.63 0.02
C HIS A 221 0.81 -18.21 -1.36
N ALA A 222 1.46 -17.23 -1.96
CA ALA A 222 1.07 -16.68 -3.27
C ALA A 222 1.61 -17.50 -4.47
N ASP A 223 2.27 -18.64 -4.23
CA ASP A 223 3.01 -19.34 -5.28
C ASP A 223 2.13 -19.75 -6.47
N ALA A 224 1.05 -20.49 -6.21
CA ALA A 224 0.12 -20.94 -7.25
C ALA A 224 -0.63 -19.77 -7.88
N THR A 225 -1.07 -18.79 -7.07
CA THR A 225 -1.83 -17.63 -7.58
C THR A 225 -0.98 -16.71 -8.45
N TYR A 226 0.33 -16.63 -8.22
CA TYR A 226 1.25 -15.93 -9.11
C TYR A 226 1.41 -16.65 -10.45
N ASP A 227 1.58 -17.98 -10.44
CA ASP A 227 1.61 -18.74 -11.70
C ASP A 227 0.28 -18.64 -12.46
N PHE A 228 -0.87 -18.70 -11.77
CA PHE A 228 -2.19 -18.54 -12.40
C PHE A 228 -2.40 -17.16 -13.00
N LYS A 229 -1.90 -16.10 -12.34
CA LYS A 229 -2.12 -14.71 -12.77
C LYS A 229 -1.10 -14.23 -13.80
N TYR A 230 0.17 -14.57 -13.61
CA TYR A 230 1.29 -14.01 -14.36
C TYR A 230 2.00 -15.04 -15.26
N GLY A 231 1.69 -16.33 -15.13
CA GLY A 231 2.38 -17.40 -15.88
C GLY A 231 3.81 -17.67 -15.40
N LEU A 232 4.33 -16.86 -14.47
CA LEU A 232 5.66 -16.98 -13.89
C LEU A 232 5.63 -16.51 -12.43
N ARG A 233 6.48 -17.14 -11.60
CA ARG A 233 6.73 -16.73 -10.23
C ARG A 233 8.23 -16.60 -9.97
N SER A 234 8.60 -15.60 -9.17
CA SER A 234 9.94 -15.55 -8.57
C SER A 234 9.96 -16.51 -7.40
N VAL A 235 10.63 -17.64 -7.61
CA VAL A 235 10.71 -18.75 -6.67
C VAL A 235 11.47 -18.37 -5.39
N GLN A 236 12.45 -17.47 -5.50
CA GLN A 236 13.33 -17.08 -4.41
C GLN A 236 12.62 -16.11 -3.45
N GLY A 237 12.47 -16.52 -2.18
CA GLY A 237 11.96 -15.67 -1.10
C GLY A 237 10.53 -15.14 -1.21
N GLY A 238 9.71 -15.69 -2.12
CA GLY A 238 8.36 -15.22 -2.40
C GLY A 238 8.30 -13.95 -3.27
N GLY A 239 9.42 -13.55 -3.88
CA GLY A 239 9.47 -12.46 -4.86
C GLY A 239 8.85 -11.17 -4.35
N ARG A 240 7.89 -10.64 -5.12
CA ARG A 240 7.16 -9.39 -4.86
C ARG A 240 6.11 -9.50 -3.74
N SER A 241 5.58 -10.69 -3.49
CA SER A 241 4.59 -10.94 -2.42
C SER A 241 5.20 -11.02 -1.02
N SER A 242 6.53 -10.98 -0.95
CA SER A 242 7.28 -11.08 0.31
C SER A 242 7.05 -9.86 1.20
N ALA A 243 7.05 -10.08 2.51
CA ALA A 243 7.04 -9.00 3.50
C ALA A 243 8.28 -8.08 3.43
N ARG A 244 9.29 -8.39 2.58
CA ARG A 244 10.38 -7.45 2.25
C ARG A 244 9.84 -6.17 1.61
N GLU A 245 8.79 -6.26 0.79
CA GLU A 245 8.17 -5.10 0.12
C GLU A 245 7.74 -4.01 1.11
N THR A 246 7.34 -4.39 2.33
CA THR A 246 6.84 -3.44 3.32
C THR A 246 7.93 -2.54 3.92
N ILE A 247 9.21 -2.72 3.53
CA ILE A 247 10.27 -1.71 3.75
C ILE A 247 9.90 -0.38 3.09
N GLY A 248 9.44 -0.42 1.83
CA GLY A 248 9.03 0.79 1.13
C GLY A 248 7.84 1.49 1.81
N ARG A 249 6.94 0.71 2.40
CA ARG A 249 5.80 1.22 3.18
C ARG A 249 6.25 1.88 4.47
N VAL A 250 7.14 1.24 5.23
CA VAL A 250 7.64 1.76 6.51
C VAL A 250 8.50 3.01 6.30
N ALA A 251 9.37 3.03 5.29
CA ALA A 251 10.15 4.21 4.95
C ALA A 251 9.25 5.41 4.59
N ALA A 252 8.23 5.20 3.75
CA ALA A 252 7.27 6.25 3.42
C ALA A 252 6.38 6.65 4.62
N GLY A 253 6.01 5.67 5.45
CA GLY A 253 5.28 5.88 6.70
C GLY A 253 6.04 6.76 7.68
N ALA A 254 7.37 6.64 7.77
CA ALA A 254 8.20 7.51 8.61
C ALA A 254 8.11 8.98 8.18
N VAL A 255 8.16 9.25 6.87
CA VAL A 255 7.95 10.59 6.30
C VAL A 255 6.55 11.10 6.64
N ALA A 256 5.52 10.26 6.46
CA ALA A 256 4.14 10.60 6.77
C ALA A 256 3.92 10.90 8.26
N LYS A 257 4.47 10.08 9.17
CA LYS A 257 4.43 10.31 10.63
C LYS A 257 5.08 11.65 10.98
N LYS A 258 6.22 11.98 10.35
CA LYS A 258 6.92 13.25 10.58
C LYS A 258 6.05 14.45 10.17
N ILE A 259 5.43 14.41 8.99
CA ILE A 259 4.50 15.46 8.52
C ILE A 259 3.32 15.61 9.48
N LEU A 260 2.66 14.50 9.81
CA LEU A 260 1.48 14.45 10.67
C LEU A 260 1.76 15.01 12.07
N ARG A 261 2.90 14.62 12.67
CA ARG A 261 3.36 15.14 13.96
C ARG A 261 3.62 16.64 13.90
N MET A 262 4.39 17.11 12.91
CA MET A 262 4.75 18.52 12.80
C MET A 262 3.55 19.42 12.49
N LYS A 263 2.62 18.96 11.64
CA LYS A 263 1.47 19.77 11.20
C LYS A 263 0.33 19.74 12.21
N ALA A 264 0.01 18.58 12.80
CA ALA A 264 -1.20 18.40 13.58
C ALA A 264 -0.98 17.81 14.98
N GLY A 265 0.26 17.51 15.38
CA GLY A 265 0.53 16.85 16.66
C GLY A 265 0.00 15.42 16.71
N VAL A 266 -0.27 14.81 15.55
CA VAL A 266 -0.79 13.45 15.44
C VAL A 266 0.26 12.46 15.93
N GLU A 267 -0.16 11.57 16.83
CA GLU A 267 0.64 10.47 17.33
C GLU A 267 0.00 9.15 16.92
N ILE A 268 0.79 8.26 16.32
CA ILE A 268 0.33 6.94 15.90
C ILE A 268 1.19 5.89 16.60
N LEU A 269 0.53 5.04 17.38
CA LEU A 269 1.14 3.94 18.11
C LEU A 269 0.40 2.65 17.77
N ALA A 270 1.12 1.55 17.66
CA ALA A 270 0.49 0.24 17.58
C ALA A 270 1.17 -0.75 18.53
N TYR A 271 0.44 -1.77 18.94
CA TYR A 271 0.94 -2.79 19.85
C TYR A 271 0.23 -4.11 19.64
N VAL A 272 0.86 -5.19 20.10
CA VAL A 272 0.30 -6.53 20.03
C VAL A 272 -0.72 -6.70 21.14
N SER A 273 -1.98 -6.90 20.78
CA SER A 273 -3.09 -7.09 21.71
C SER A 273 -3.54 -8.54 21.84
N LYS A 274 -3.15 -9.39 20.90
CA LYS A 274 -3.41 -10.83 20.96
C LYS A 274 -2.31 -11.63 20.28
N VAL A 275 -1.94 -12.75 20.89
CA VAL A 275 -1.19 -13.82 20.25
C VAL A 275 -1.86 -15.15 20.58
N HIS A 276 -2.21 -15.91 19.55
CA HIS A 276 -2.94 -17.16 19.71
C HIS A 276 -4.21 -16.99 20.57
N THR A 277 -4.31 -17.69 21.70
CA THR A 277 -5.42 -17.62 22.67
C THR A 277 -5.18 -16.61 23.80
N ILE A 278 -4.03 -15.94 23.84
CA ILE A 278 -3.68 -14.94 24.84
C ILE A 278 -4.06 -13.56 24.29
N GLU A 279 -5.07 -12.94 24.91
CA GLU A 279 -5.67 -11.67 24.47
C GLU A 279 -5.76 -10.70 25.65
N LEU A 280 -5.40 -9.44 25.41
CA LEU A 280 -5.57 -8.39 26.40
C LEU A 280 -7.07 -8.16 26.64
N PRO A 281 -7.53 -8.12 27.90
CA PRO A 281 -8.87 -7.70 28.24
C PRO A 281 -9.18 -6.30 27.69
N GLU A 282 -10.44 -6.09 27.28
CA GLU A 282 -10.91 -4.77 26.86
C GLU A 282 -10.76 -3.76 28.02
N GLY A 283 -10.26 -2.57 27.70
CA GLY A 283 -10.01 -1.51 28.69
C GLY A 283 -8.75 -1.68 29.54
N LEU A 284 -7.99 -2.78 29.42
CA LEU A 284 -6.73 -2.95 30.17
C LEU A 284 -5.67 -1.92 29.75
N VAL A 285 -5.61 -1.59 28.46
CA VAL A 285 -4.73 -0.57 27.92
C VAL A 285 -5.53 0.69 27.65
N ASP A 286 -5.19 1.78 28.35
CA ASP A 286 -5.77 3.08 28.08
C ASP A 286 -5.14 3.70 26.83
N TYR A 287 -5.98 3.89 25.81
CA TYR A 287 -5.57 4.43 24.52
C TYR A 287 -5.10 5.88 24.60
N ASN A 288 -5.37 6.62 25.66
CA ASN A 288 -4.94 8.01 25.79
C ASN A 288 -3.57 8.14 26.47
N THR A 289 -3.14 7.13 27.22
CA THR A 289 -1.92 7.22 28.06
C THR A 289 -0.83 6.23 27.69
N VAL A 290 -1.12 5.16 26.93
CA VAL A 290 -0.09 4.21 26.49
C VAL A 290 1.04 4.91 25.73
N THR A 291 2.28 4.53 26.01
CA THR A 291 3.49 5.18 25.47
C THR A 291 4.27 4.23 24.57
N LEU A 292 5.11 4.80 23.69
CA LEU A 292 6.04 4.01 22.88
C LEU A 292 7.01 3.20 23.75
N ASP A 293 7.47 3.75 24.88
CA ASP A 293 8.41 3.08 25.78
C ASP A 293 7.80 1.82 26.40
N GLN A 294 6.52 1.88 26.80
CA GLN A 294 5.81 0.69 27.27
C GLN A 294 5.71 -0.37 26.17
N ILE A 295 5.43 0.04 24.94
CA ILE A 295 5.31 -0.86 23.79
C ILE A 295 6.66 -1.50 23.44
N GLU A 296 7.74 -0.73 23.36
CA GLU A 296 9.07 -1.25 22.97
C GLU A 296 9.86 -1.87 24.14
N SER A 297 9.30 -1.88 25.36
CA SER A 297 9.92 -2.45 26.57
C SER A 297 10.20 -3.96 26.47
N ASN A 298 9.57 -4.66 25.53
CA ASN A 298 9.67 -6.11 25.38
C ASN A 298 9.59 -6.54 23.92
N ILE A 299 10.07 -7.76 23.66
CA ILE A 299 10.26 -8.29 22.31
C ILE A 299 8.95 -8.60 21.56
N VAL A 300 7.81 -8.73 22.25
CA VAL A 300 6.50 -9.01 21.63
C VAL A 300 5.70 -7.73 21.36
N ARG A 301 6.16 -6.58 21.88
CA ARG A 301 5.50 -5.28 21.76
C ARG A 301 4.09 -5.22 22.34
N CYS A 302 3.91 -5.80 23.51
CA CYS A 302 2.68 -5.69 24.31
C CYS A 302 2.93 -4.73 25.48
N PRO A 303 2.10 -3.68 25.70
CA PRO A 303 2.36 -2.69 26.74
C PRO A 303 2.16 -3.22 28.15
N ASP A 304 1.42 -4.32 28.32
CA ASP A 304 1.26 -5.00 29.61
C ASP A 304 2.35 -6.08 29.80
N PRO A 305 3.21 -5.99 30.83
CA PRO A 305 4.32 -6.92 31.04
C PRO A 305 3.90 -8.37 31.33
N GLU A 306 2.79 -8.59 32.04
CA GLU A 306 2.31 -9.93 32.38
C GLU A 306 1.84 -10.66 31.11
N TYR A 307 0.99 -9.99 30.33
CA TYR A 307 0.51 -10.52 29.06
C TYR A 307 1.63 -10.61 28.04
N ALA A 308 2.59 -9.68 28.04
CA ALA A 308 3.77 -9.76 27.19
C ALA A 308 4.53 -11.08 27.44
N GLN A 309 4.79 -11.42 28.70
CA GLN A 309 5.48 -12.67 29.04
C GLN A 309 4.67 -13.90 28.61
N ARG A 310 3.37 -13.92 28.87
CA ARG A 310 2.48 -15.02 28.45
C ARG A 310 2.44 -15.20 26.93
N MET A 311 2.41 -14.10 26.17
CA MET A 311 2.47 -14.13 24.71
C MET A 311 3.84 -14.64 24.21
N ILE A 312 4.93 -14.20 24.83
CA ILE A 312 6.29 -14.66 24.52
C ILE A 312 6.41 -16.18 24.71
N ASP A 313 5.90 -16.70 25.83
CA ASP A 313 5.93 -18.13 26.15
C ASP A 313 5.06 -18.94 25.19
N ALA A 314 3.90 -18.41 24.80
CA ALA A 314 3.04 -19.02 23.79
C ALA A 314 3.77 -19.13 22.43
N ILE A 315 4.43 -18.07 21.97
CA ILE A 315 5.19 -18.08 20.70
C ILE A 315 6.34 -19.10 20.77
N ASP A 316 7.08 -19.14 21.88
CA ASP A 316 8.20 -20.07 22.03
C ASP A 316 7.75 -21.53 22.07
N SER A 317 6.64 -21.82 22.75
CA SER A 317 6.08 -23.18 22.80
C SER A 317 5.71 -23.71 21.41
N VAL A 318 5.25 -22.83 20.53
CA VAL A 318 4.86 -23.14 19.15
C VAL A 318 6.09 -23.24 18.25
N ARG A 319 7.08 -22.36 18.44
CA ARG A 319 8.37 -22.38 17.74
C ARG A 319 9.10 -23.70 17.93
N VAL A 320 9.17 -24.21 19.16
CA VAL A 320 9.83 -25.50 19.48
C VAL A 320 9.13 -26.67 18.80
N LYS A 321 7.80 -26.59 18.59
CA LYS A 321 7.00 -27.59 17.86
C LYS A 321 7.11 -27.47 16.34
N GLY A 322 7.93 -26.55 15.82
CA GLY A 322 8.07 -26.29 14.39
C GLY A 322 6.81 -25.74 13.74
N ASP A 323 5.95 -25.05 14.51
CA ASP A 323 4.68 -24.50 14.06
C ASP A 323 4.66 -22.97 14.14
N SER A 324 3.53 -22.32 13.85
CA SER A 324 3.37 -20.86 13.99
C SER A 324 2.00 -20.47 14.54
N VAL A 325 1.89 -19.23 15.00
CA VAL A 325 0.65 -18.62 15.49
C VAL A 325 0.43 -17.24 14.89
N GLY A 326 -0.84 -16.85 14.80
CA GLY A 326 -1.27 -15.51 14.42
C GLY A 326 -1.59 -14.66 15.66
N GLY A 327 -2.25 -13.53 15.42
CA GLY A 327 -2.62 -12.62 16.49
C GLY A 327 -3.23 -11.33 15.97
N VAL A 328 -3.36 -10.34 16.85
CA VAL A 328 -3.98 -9.05 16.57
C VAL A 328 -3.03 -7.93 16.98
N VAL A 329 -2.92 -6.92 16.11
CA VAL A 329 -2.31 -5.63 16.41
C VAL A 329 -3.43 -4.63 16.63
N THR A 330 -3.39 -3.91 17.76
CA THR A 330 -4.20 -2.72 17.97
C THR A 330 -3.38 -1.50 17.53
N CYS A 331 -3.96 -0.62 16.74
CA CYS A 331 -3.38 0.66 16.36
C CYS A 331 -4.25 1.79 16.89
N ILE A 332 -3.61 2.82 17.43
CA ILE A 332 -4.23 4.05 17.90
C ILE A 332 -3.61 5.24 17.17
N ALA A 333 -4.45 6.22 16.83
CA ALA A 333 -4.02 7.52 16.32
C ALA A 333 -4.70 8.62 17.15
N ARG A 334 -3.89 9.37 17.89
CA ARG A 334 -4.30 10.49 18.74
C ARG A 334 -4.15 11.81 18.00
N ASN A 335 -4.88 12.82 18.45
CA ASN A 335 -4.83 14.19 17.93
C ASN A 335 -5.09 14.28 16.41
N VAL A 336 -5.86 13.33 15.86
CA VAL A 336 -6.25 13.37 14.45
C VAL A 336 -7.18 14.57 14.25
N PRO A 337 -6.89 15.48 13.31
CA PRO A 337 -7.76 16.61 13.02
C PRO A 337 -9.18 16.15 12.73
N ARG A 338 -10.16 16.94 13.16
CA ARG A 338 -11.58 16.72 12.82
C ARG A 338 -11.79 17.00 11.33
N GLY A 339 -12.65 16.23 10.68
CA GLY A 339 -13.02 16.50 9.29
C GLY A 339 -12.15 15.81 8.23
N LEU A 340 -11.22 14.93 8.61
CA LEU A 340 -10.47 14.11 7.64
C LEU A 340 -11.33 12.94 7.14
N GLY A 341 -11.29 12.67 5.83
CA GLY A 341 -12.08 11.62 5.21
C GLY A 341 -13.13 12.14 4.23
N SER A 342 -13.90 11.23 3.65
CA SER A 342 -15.00 11.52 2.72
C SER A 342 -16.26 10.73 3.07
N PRO A 343 -17.47 11.19 2.69
CA PRO A 343 -18.71 10.55 3.14
C PRO A 343 -19.14 9.30 2.34
N VAL A 344 -18.50 8.98 1.20
CA VAL A 344 -19.00 7.95 0.26
C VAL A 344 -17.98 6.83 -0.05
N PHE A 345 -17.23 6.91 -1.16
CA PHE A 345 -16.36 5.81 -1.60
C PHE A 345 -15.00 5.81 -0.92
N ASP A 346 -14.50 7.00 -0.58
CA ASP A 346 -13.20 7.21 0.07
C ASP A 346 -13.38 7.56 1.55
N LYS A 347 -14.29 6.83 2.22
CA LYS A 347 -14.47 6.93 3.67
C LYS A 347 -13.17 6.64 4.39
N LEU A 348 -12.88 7.38 5.45
CA LEU A 348 -11.62 7.23 6.18
C LEU A 348 -11.43 5.80 6.71
N GLU A 349 -12.48 5.18 7.26
CA GLU A 349 -12.45 3.78 7.69
C GLU A 349 -12.28 2.79 6.53
N ALA A 350 -12.77 3.11 5.33
CA ALA A 350 -12.61 2.28 4.15
C ALA A 350 -11.18 2.34 3.61
N ASP A 351 -10.56 3.53 3.63
CA ASP A 351 -9.15 3.71 3.29
C ASP A 351 -8.23 3.01 4.30
N PHE A 352 -8.53 3.11 5.60
CA PHE A 352 -7.84 2.30 6.61
C PHE A 352 -8.02 0.81 6.36
N ALA A 353 -9.24 0.33 6.07
CA ALA A 353 -9.48 -1.07 5.78
C ALA A 353 -8.64 -1.55 4.59
N LYS A 354 -8.61 -0.79 3.48
CA LYS A 354 -7.76 -1.09 2.32
C LYS A 354 -6.28 -1.11 2.68
N ALA A 355 -5.82 -0.12 3.44
CA ALA A 355 -4.43 0.00 3.87
C ALA A 355 -4.00 -1.21 4.71
N MET A 356 -4.79 -1.55 5.74
CA MET A 356 -4.49 -2.64 6.65
C MET A 356 -4.62 -4.00 5.96
N MET A 357 -5.69 -4.22 5.19
CA MET A 357 -5.90 -5.50 4.49
C MET A 357 -4.90 -5.75 3.35
N SER A 358 -4.18 -4.72 2.91
CA SER A 358 -3.08 -4.86 1.93
C SER A 358 -1.75 -5.33 2.54
N LEU A 359 -1.65 -5.42 3.87
CA LEU A 359 -0.45 -5.92 4.54
C LEU A 359 -0.32 -7.45 4.38
N PRO A 360 0.90 -8.00 4.36
CA PRO A 360 1.08 -9.44 4.35
C PRO A 360 0.43 -10.11 5.57
N ALA A 361 -0.17 -11.28 5.35
CA ALA A 361 -0.80 -12.12 6.37
C ALA A 361 -2.06 -11.54 7.05
N THR A 362 -2.54 -10.34 6.69
CA THR A 362 -3.79 -9.81 7.25
C THR A 362 -5.02 -10.56 6.75
N LYS A 363 -6.00 -10.72 7.64
CA LYS A 363 -7.26 -11.42 7.39
C LYS A 363 -8.49 -10.75 8.01
N GLY A 364 -8.31 -9.75 8.85
CA GLY A 364 -9.42 -9.00 9.44
C GLY A 364 -9.00 -7.58 9.79
N PHE A 365 -9.99 -6.69 9.73
CA PHE A 365 -9.88 -5.29 10.11
C PHE A 365 -11.14 -4.92 10.86
N GLU A 366 -10.98 -4.27 12.01
CA GLU A 366 -12.05 -3.67 12.79
C GLU A 366 -11.69 -2.24 13.14
N ILE A 367 -12.70 -1.38 13.21
CA ILE A 367 -12.58 -0.01 13.71
C ILE A 367 -13.56 0.21 14.85
N GLY A 368 -13.14 0.97 15.87
CA GLY A 368 -13.99 1.24 17.03
C GLY A 368 -14.39 -0.05 17.77
N SER A 369 -15.66 -0.15 18.13
CA SER A 369 -16.24 -1.35 18.72
C SER A 369 -16.14 -2.57 17.79
N GLY A 370 -15.96 -2.38 16.48
CA GLY A 370 -15.80 -3.47 15.52
C GLY A 370 -16.99 -4.44 15.54
N PHE A 371 -16.72 -5.74 15.39
CA PHE A 371 -17.73 -6.78 15.48
C PHE A 371 -18.37 -6.88 16.86
N ALA A 372 -17.69 -6.50 17.95
CA ALA A 372 -18.30 -6.51 19.28
C ALA A 372 -19.50 -5.54 19.37
N GLY A 373 -19.47 -4.46 18.60
CA GLY A 373 -20.57 -3.50 18.50
C GLY A 373 -21.87 -4.08 17.93
N THR A 374 -21.83 -5.20 17.19
CA THR A 374 -23.04 -5.82 16.64
C THR A 374 -23.93 -6.47 17.70
N ASN A 375 -23.42 -6.60 18.93
CA ASN A 375 -24.16 -7.16 20.06
C ASN A 375 -24.91 -6.08 20.87
N LEU A 376 -24.72 -4.79 20.54
CA LEU A 376 -25.26 -3.66 21.29
C LEU A 376 -26.53 -3.10 20.63
N MET A 377 -27.46 -2.61 21.44
CA MET A 377 -28.56 -1.79 20.97
C MET A 377 -28.07 -0.39 20.59
N GLY A 378 -28.80 0.34 19.75
CA GLY A 378 -28.43 1.71 19.38
C GLY A 378 -28.28 2.65 20.59
N SER A 379 -29.15 2.52 21.59
CA SER A 379 -29.06 3.28 22.85
C SER A 379 -27.81 2.97 23.67
N GLU A 380 -27.21 1.80 23.48
CA GLU A 380 -25.98 1.39 24.16
C GLU A 380 -24.74 1.71 23.32
N HIS A 381 -24.87 1.71 21.99
CA HIS A 381 -23.75 1.94 21.07
C HIS A 381 -23.46 3.44 20.87
N ASN A 382 -24.51 4.25 20.73
CA ASN A 382 -24.40 5.66 20.36
C ASN A 382 -23.41 6.42 21.25
N ASP A 383 -22.51 7.17 20.60
CA ASP A 383 -21.56 8.05 21.25
C ASP A 383 -22.19 9.44 21.46
N GLU A 384 -22.72 9.67 22.67
CA GLU A 384 -23.39 10.94 23.00
C GLU A 384 -22.43 12.13 22.94
N PHE A 385 -22.87 13.21 22.28
CA PHE A 385 -22.10 14.44 22.21
C PHE A 385 -22.24 15.28 23.49
N TYR A 386 -21.16 15.93 23.89
CA TYR A 386 -21.14 16.91 24.98
C TYR A 386 -20.08 18.00 24.71
N PRO A 387 -20.26 19.22 25.23
CA PRO A 387 -19.19 20.21 25.24
C PRO A 387 -18.18 19.90 26.35
N ASP A 388 -16.89 19.89 26.02
CA ASP A 388 -15.82 19.80 27.02
C ASP A 388 -15.59 21.14 27.74
N GLU A 389 -14.63 21.17 28.68
CA GLU A 389 -14.28 22.35 29.47
C GLU A 389 -13.83 23.56 28.61
N THR A 390 -13.35 23.30 27.39
CA THR A 390 -12.94 24.32 26.42
C THR A 390 -14.08 24.74 25.49
N GLY A 391 -15.26 24.15 25.64
CA GLY A 391 -16.43 24.38 24.78
C GLY A 391 -16.39 23.58 23.47
N GLN A 392 -15.42 22.69 23.28
CA GLN A 392 -15.36 21.86 22.07
C GLN A 392 -16.33 20.68 22.18
N ILE A 393 -16.99 20.36 21.07
CA ILE A 393 -17.87 19.18 21.01
C ILE A 393 -17.00 17.91 21.04
N ARG A 394 -17.28 17.01 21.96
CA ARG A 394 -16.62 15.70 22.15
C ARG A 394 -17.67 14.61 22.29
N THR A 395 -17.28 13.34 22.32
CA THR A 395 -18.19 12.24 22.62
C THR A 395 -17.90 11.56 23.95
N ARG A 396 -18.94 11.21 24.72
CA ARG A 396 -18.80 10.59 26.06
C ARG A 396 -18.15 9.22 26.02
N THR A 397 -18.40 8.51 24.93
CA THR A 397 -17.78 7.23 24.59
C THR A 397 -17.18 7.33 23.19
N ASN A 398 -16.38 6.33 22.79
CA ASN A 398 -15.74 6.32 21.48
C ASN A 398 -15.95 4.99 20.75
N ARG A 399 -17.18 4.45 20.76
CA ARG A 399 -17.49 3.17 20.10
C ARG A 399 -17.40 3.26 18.57
N SER A 400 -17.55 4.46 18.02
CA SER A 400 -17.31 4.78 16.62
C SER A 400 -15.82 4.71 16.24
N GLY A 401 -14.90 4.71 17.22
CA GLY A 401 -13.46 4.61 16.97
C GLY A 401 -12.88 5.83 16.28
N GLY A 402 -13.31 7.03 16.66
CA GLY A 402 -12.83 8.30 16.14
C GLY A 402 -13.34 8.68 14.76
N ILE A 403 -14.22 7.88 14.15
CA ILE A 403 -14.74 8.11 12.79
C ILE A 403 -16.25 7.94 12.75
N GLN A 404 -16.95 8.94 12.24
CA GLN A 404 -18.40 8.92 12.08
C GLN A 404 -18.75 9.36 10.65
N GLY A 405 -19.58 8.57 9.96
CA GLY A 405 -20.01 8.89 8.60
C GLY A 405 -18.89 8.97 7.56
N GLY A 406 -17.75 8.32 7.78
CA GLY A 406 -16.60 8.43 6.89
C GLY A 406 -15.55 9.46 7.28
N ILE A 407 -15.80 10.22 8.35
CA ILE A 407 -15.07 11.44 8.69
C ILE A 407 -14.57 11.38 10.14
N SER A 408 -13.33 11.81 10.39
CA SER A 408 -12.78 11.88 11.74
C SER A 408 -13.55 12.88 12.61
N ASN A 409 -13.96 12.46 13.81
CA ASN A 409 -14.72 13.29 14.74
C ASN A 409 -13.83 13.99 15.80
N GLY A 410 -12.52 13.69 15.82
CA GLY A 410 -11.54 14.27 16.73
C GLY A 410 -11.22 13.43 17.97
N GLU A 411 -12.00 12.37 18.23
CA GLU A 411 -11.61 11.38 19.22
C GLU A 411 -10.48 10.49 18.70
N THR A 412 -9.81 9.78 19.62
CA THR A 412 -8.75 8.83 19.27
C THR A 412 -9.28 7.79 18.27
N ILE A 413 -8.65 7.70 17.11
CA ILE A 413 -8.95 6.63 16.17
C ILE A 413 -8.30 5.37 16.68
N TYR A 414 -9.06 4.27 16.79
CA TYR A 414 -8.48 2.98 17.12
C TYR A 414 -9.06 1.85 16.26
N MET A 415 -8.18 0.92 15.93
CA MET A 415 -8.46 -0.19 15.01
C MET A 415 -7.72 -1.45 15.43
N ARG A 416 -8.28 -2.61 15.09
CA ARG A 416 -7.69 -3.93 15.34
C ARG A 416 -7.46 -4.65 14.02
N ILE A 417 -6.26 -5.17 13.83
CA ILE A 417 -5.83 -5.83 12.59
C ILE A 417 -5.46 -7.28 12.91
N ALA A 418 -6.18 -8.23 12.32
CA ALA A 418 -5.96 -9.65 12.52
C ALA A 418 -4.97 -10.21 11.50
N PHE A 419 -3.94 -10.89 11.98
CA PHE A 419 -2.92 -11.57 11.19
C PHE A 419 -3.04 -13.09 11.37
N LYS A 420 -3.08 -13.82 10.24
CA LYS A 420 -3.03 -15.29 10.27
C LYS A 420 -1.65 -15.80 10.71
N PRO A 421 -1.56 -17.08 11.15
CA PRO A 421 -0.27 -17.73 11.35
C PRO A 421 0.62 -17.73 10.10
N THR A 422 1.94 -17.75 10.31
CA THR A 422 2.94 -17.88 9.24
C THR A 422 2.74 -19.20 8.51
N SER A 423 2.58 -19.15 7.19
CA SER A 423 2.23 -20.36 6.44
C SER A 423 3.40 -21.32 6.18
N THR A 424 4.64 -20.82 6.22
CA THR A 424 5.81 -21.69 6.16
C THR A 424 6.19 -22.16 7.57
N ILE A 425 6.04 -23.46 7.82
CA ILE A 425 6.28 -24.12 9.12
C ILE A 425 7.13 -25.38 8.92
N GLY A 426 7.81 -25.83 9.98
CA GLY A 426 8.67 -27.01 9.98
C GLY A 426 7.91 -28.34 10.03
N LYS A 427 6.57 -28.29 10.15
CA LYS A 427 5.71 -29.47 10.03
C LYS A 427 5.48 -29.84 8.57
N LYS A 428 5.23 -31.12 8.36
CA LYS A 428 4.86 -31.71 7.08
C LYS A 428 3.51 -31.18 6.61
N GLN A 429 3.44 -30.79 5.34
CA GLN A 429 2.23 -30.26 4.71
C GLN A 429 2.01 -30.92 3.35
N ASN A 430 0.76 -31.29 3.05
CA ASN A 430 0.40 -31.82 1.74
C ASN A 430 0.17 -30.67 0.76
N THR A 431 0.70 -30.81 -0.45
CA THR A 431 0.56 -29.80 -1.51
C THR A 431 0.73 -30.45 -2.88
N VAL A 432 0.76 -29.64 -3.94
CA VAL A 432 1.02 -30.08 -5.31
C VAL A 432 2.21 -29.35 -5.92
N THR A 433 2.89 -30.02 -6.85
CA THR A 433 3.92 -29.42 -7.71
C THR A 433 3.29 -28.57 -8.81
N ARG A 434 4.13 -27.83 -9.54
CA ARG A 434 3.68 -27.10 -10.75
C ARG A 434 3.06 -28.03 -11.81
N ASN A 435 3.47 -29.30 -11.83
CA ASN A 435 2.97 -30.34 -12.72
C ASN A 435 1.66 -30.99 -12.22
N ARG A 436 1.10 -30.51 -11.09
CA ARG A 436 -0.11 -31.03 -10.45
C ARG A 436 0.05 -32.41 -9.78
N GLU A 437 1.28 -32.79 -9.50
CA GLU A 437 1.57 -34.03 -8.75
C GLU A 437 1.48 -33.74 -7.26
N GLU A 438 0.83 -34.62 -6.50
CA GLU A 438 0.76 -34.53 -5.04
C GLU A 438 2.14 -34.80 -4.43
N ILE A 439 2.52 -33.96 -3.47
CA ILE A 439 3.79 -34.04 -2.77
C ILE A 439 3.64 -33.56 -1.33
N GLU A 440 4.51 -34.06 -0.47
CA GLU A 440 4.63 -33.63 0.91
C GLU A 440 5.79 -32.65 1.03
N LEU A 441 5.50 -31.44 1.50
CA LEU A 441 6.47 -30.37 1.72
C LEU A 441 6.80 -30.27 3.21
N ILE A 442 8.08 -30.32 3.54
CA ILE A 442 8.61 -29.97 4.85
C ILE A 442 9.53 -28.78 4.64
N ALA A 443 9.08 -27.58 5.03
CA ALA A 443 9.89 -26.40 4.83
C ALA A 443 11.06 -26.37 5.83
N ARG A 444 12.27 -26.47 5.30
CA ARG A 444 13.51 -26.25 6.05
C ARG A 444 13.85 -24.76 5.98
N GLY A 445 14.12 -24.13 7.12
CA GLY A 445 14.58 -22.74 7.11
C GLY A 445 14.14 -21.89 8.31
N ARG A 446 14.51 -20.61 8.20
CA ARG A 446 14.35 -19.58 9.24
C ARG A 446 13.03 -18.81 9.00
N HIS A 447 11.94 -19.28 9.62
CA HIS A 447 10.61 -18.66 9.50
C HIS A 447 10.16 -17.99 10.80
N ASP A 448 9.34 -16.96 10.69
CA ASP A 448 8.75 -16.30 11.86
C ASP A 448 7.72 -17.24 12.52
N PRO A 449 7.86 -17.60 13.81
CA PRO A 449 6.82 -18.35 14.53
C PRO A 449 5.59 -17.48 14.81
N CYS A 450 5.74 -16.16 14.79
CA CYS A 450 4.65 -15.18 14.87
C CYS A 450 5.08 -13.88 14.16
N VAL A 451 4.30 -13.41 13.18
CA VAL A 451 4.62 -12.19 12.41
C VAL A 451 4.20 -10.90 13.13
N VAL A 452 3.34 -11.00 14.14
CA VAL A 452 2.61 -9.88 14.73
C VAL A 452 3.53 -8.84 15.38
N PRO A 453 4.60 -9.19 16.12
CA PRO A 453 5.52 -8.19 16.67
C PRO A 453 6.15 -7.31 15.59
N ARG A 454 6.49 -7.89 14.44
CA ARG A 454 7.06 -7.15 13.30
C ARG A 454 6.01 -6.37 12.51
N ALA A 455 4.74 -6.73 12.64
CA ALA A 455 3.65 -6.03 11.98
C ALA A 455 3.33 -4.67 12.62
N VAL A 456 3.70 -4.45 13.90
CA VAL A 456 3.49 -3.17 14.62
C VAL A 456 3.94 -1.93 13.81
N PRO A 457 5.22 -1.78 13.43
CA PRO A 457 5.67 -0.63 12.64
C PRO A 457 5.05 -0.59 11.22
N MET A 458 4.62 -1.74 10.68
CA MET A 458 3.96 -1.79 9.37
C MET A 458 2.53 -1.23 9.44
N VAL A 459 1.81 -1.52 10.53
CA VAL A 459 0.46 -1.01 10.79
C VAL A 459 0.52 0.50 11.04
N GLU A 460 1.44 0.97 11.88
CA GLU A 460 1.64 2.41 12.10
C GLU A 460 1.95 3.15 10.80
N ALA A 461 2.84 2.60 9.97
CA ALA A 461 3.18 3.19 8.69
C ALA A 461 1.97 3.32 7.76
N MET A 462 1.18 2.25 7.61
CA MET A 462 -0.01 2.29 6.76
C MET A 462 -1.08 3.25 7.29
N ALA A 463 -1.22 3.37 8.62
CA ALA A 463 -2.12 4.35 9.22
C ALA A 463 -1.67 5.79 8.93
N ALA A 464 -0.37 6.06 9.03
CA ALA A 464 0.22 7.35 8.70
C ALA A 464 0.03 7.72 7.23
N LEU A 465 0.19 6.75 6.31
CA LEU A 465 -0.01 6.98 4.89
C LEU A 465 -1.45 7.36 4.53
N VAL A 466 -2.44 6.72 5.16
CA VAL A 466 -3.86 7.12 4.99
C VAL A 466 -4.08 8.53 5.54
N LEU A 467 -3.64 8.80 6.76
CA LEU A 467 -3.88 10.07 7.43
C LEU A 467 -3.20 11.24 6.71
N VAL A 468 -1.96 11.10 6.24
CA VAL A 468 -1.27 12.19 5.53
C VAL A 468 -1.93 12.50 4.19
N ASP A 469 -2.40 11.47 3.47
CA ASP A 469 -3.09 11.66 2.19
C ASP A 469 -4.42 12.42 2.40
N GLN A 470 -5.19 12.02 3.40
CA GLN A 470 -6.45 12.66 3.78
C GLN A 470 -6.25 14.07 4.36
N LEU A 471 -5.17 14.30 5.12
CA LEU A 471 -4.77 15.62 5.62
C LEU A 471 -4.49 16.58 4.45
N MET A 472 -3.70 16.13 3.49
CA MET A 472 -3.35 16.93 2.32
C MET A 472 -4.58 17.21 1.44
N ALA A 473 -5.48 16.24 1.29
CA ALA A 473 -6.73 16.42 0.57
C ALA A 473 -7.63 17.45 1.25
N HIS A 474 -7.76 17.35 2.58
CA HIS A 474 -8.54 18.28 3.38
C HIS A 474 -8.01 19.71 3.21
N VAL A 475 -6.70 19.94 3.38
CA VAL A 475 -6.12 21.28 3.22
C VAL A 475 -6.34 21.80 1.80
N ALA A 476 -6.12 20.97 0.77
CA ALA A 476 -6.27 21.40 -0.62
C ALA A 476 -7.72 21.73 -1.01
N GLN A 477 -8.71 21.00 -0.47
CA GLN A 477 -10.11 21.13 -0.85
C GLN A 477 -10.91 22.06 0.08
N CYS A 478 -10.67 21.98 1.39
CA CYS A 478 -11.53 22.59 2.41
C CYS A 478 -10.96 23.91 2.98
N GLU A 479 -9.65 24.17 2.85
CA GLU A 479 -9.02 25.40 3.34
C GLU A 479 -8.76 26.44 2.21
N LEU A 480 -9.39 26.27 1.03
CA LEU A 480 -9.29 27.25 -0.07
C LEU A 480 -10.02 28.57 0.25
N PHE A 481 -11.08 28.51 1.05
CA PHE A 481 -11.82 29.66 1.55
C PHE A 481 -11.68 29.75 3.08
N PRO A 482 -11.94 30.92 3.69
CA PRO A 482 -11.93 31.05 5.14
C PRO A 482 -12.87 30.03 5.80
N LEU A 483 -12.38 29.40 6.88
CA LEU A 483 -13.16 28.43 7.66
C LEU A 483 -14.31 29.12 8.40
N ASN A 484 -15.44 28.42 8.52
CA ASN A 484 -16.49 28.83 9.44
C ASN A 484 -16.06 28.51 10.88
N SER A 485 -15.50 29.50 11.59
CA SER A 485 -14.96 29.35 12.94
C SER A 485 -15.97 28.88 13.99
N ASP A 486 -17.27 28.98 13.72
CA ASP A 486 -18.31 28.49 14.63
C ASP A 486 -18.42 26.95 14.61
N LEU A 487 -17.98 26.31 13.51
CA LEU A 487 -18.17 24.87 13.27
C LEU A 487 -16.89 24.12 12.87
N GLN A 488 -15.90 24.82 12.33
CA GLN A 488 -14.68 24.26 11.75
C GLN A 488 -13.43 24.71 12.49
N TYR A 489 -12.44 23.83 12.51
CA TYR A 489 -11.14 24.06 13.13
C TYR A 489 -10.05 23.98 12.08
N SER A 490 -9.04 24.85 12.17
CA SER A 490 -7.89 24.78 11.26
C SER A 490 -7.06 23.54 11.52
N VAL A 491 -6.59 22.92 10.44
CA VAL A 491 -5.64 21.82 10.53
C VAL A 491 -4.27 22.38 10.93
N GLY A 492 -3.95 22.28 12.22
CA GLY A 492 -2.62 22.51 12.76
C GLY A 492 -2.42 23.88 13.41
N ASN A 493 -2.64 23.91 14.72
CA ASN A 493 -2.22 24.98 15.65
C ASN A 493 -1.32 24.44 16.77
N ALA A 494 -0.85 23.19 16.69
CA ALA A 494 -0.13 22.55 17.80
C ALA A 494 1.35 22.98 17.92
N VAL A 495 1.93 23.65 16.91
CA VAL A 495 3.34 24.07 16.94
C VAL A 495 3.51 25.47 16.34
N GLU A 496 3.00 26.49 17.02
CA GLU A 496 3.63 27.82 16.93
C GLU A 496 5.02 27.72 17.60
N ASN A 497 6.08 27.42 16.82
CA ASN A 497 7.50 27.84 17.05
C ASN A 497 8.61 26.98 16.39
N SER A 498 8.38 26.19 15.32
CA SER A 498 9.52 25.44 14.74
C SER A 498 9.58 25.30 13.22
N LEU A 499 8.96 26.20 12.45
CA LEU A 499 9.35 26.37 11.04
C LEU A 499 10.64 27.19 10.99
N VAL A 500 11.75 26.52 11.30
CA VAL A 500 13.10 27.04 11.20
C VAL A 500 13.38 27.41 9.74
N THR A 501 13.65 28.68 9.48
CA THR A 501 14.40 29.10 8.30
C THR A 501 15.74 28.36 8.33
N PRO A 502 16.14 27.61 7.29
CA PRO A 502 17.33 26.78 7.35
C PRO A 502 18.55 27.65 7.68
N ASN A 503 19.12 27.44 8.87
CA ASN A 503 20.44 27.94 9.22
C ASN A 503 21.44 26.97 8.56
N VAL A 504 22.02 27.41 7.45
CA VAL A 504 22.94 26.64 6.59
C VAL A 504 24.15 26.09 7.37
N GLU A 505 24.45 26.62 8.56
CA GLU A 505 25.58 26.21 9.39
C GLU A 505 25.33 24.97 10.27
N ALA A 506 24.08 24.59 10.56
CA ALA A 506 23.81 23.45 11.46
C ALA A 506 23.78 22.09 10.75
N ALA A 507 23.34 22.05 9.49
CA ALA A 507 23.19 20.82 8.70
C ALA A 507 24.52 20.16 8.30
N SER A 508 25.65 20.86 8.43
CA SER A 508 26.98 20.33 8.14
C SER A 508 27.63 19.59 9.32
N SER A 509 27.04 19.67 10.52
CA SER A 509 27.64 19.13 11.75
C SER A 509 27.06 17.81 12.24
N SER A 510 26.01 17.28 11.58
CA SER A 510 25.32 16.06 12.01
C SER A 510 24.91 15.10 10.88
N CYS A 511 25.63 15.11 9.75
CA CYS A 511 25.50 14.13 8.67
C CYS A 511 26.81 13.35 8.49
#